data_AF-A0A737N689-F1
#
_entry.id   AF-A0A737N689-F1
#
_cell.length_a   1.000
_cell.length_b   1.000
_cell.length_c   1.000
_cell.angle_alpha   90.00
_cell.angle_beta   90.00
_cell.angle_gamma   90.00
#
_symmetry.space_group_name_H-M   'P 1'
#
loop_
_entity.id
_entity.type
_entity.pdbx_description
1 polymer ?
#
loop_
_entity_poly.entity_id
_entity_poly.type
_entity_poly.pdbx_seq_one_letter_code
_entity_poly.pdbx_strand_id
1 'polypeptide(L)'
;ILTVIPFWMVMTGAASPAVILGSILAMAVVQILVHLVCFLHMNTKSDEGWNMTAFIFTVLIIAILVVGSIWIMWNLNYNMMMH
;
A
#
# COMPACT_ATOMS: atom_id res chain seq x y z
N ILE A 1 11.23 -13.26 4.71
CA ILE A 1 10.51 -14.01 3.63
C ILE A 1 9.73 -13.05 2.74
N LEU A 2 8.80 -12.27 3.31
CA LEU A 2 7.99 -11.28 2.57
C LEU A 2 8.79 -10.17 1.88
N THR A 3 10.05 -9.93 2.29
CA THR A 3 10.97 -8.96 1.69
C THR A 3 11.93 -9.56 0.66
N VAL A 4 12.51 -10.73 0.97
CA VAL A 4 13.51 -11.36 0.10
C VAL A 4 12.93 -11.88 -1.22
N ILE A 5 11.69 -12.38 -1.19
CA ILE A 5 11.01 -12.92 -2.37
C ILE A 5 10.72 -11.82 -3.43
N PRO A 6 10.13 -10.66 -3.09
CA PRO A 6 9.94 -9.58 -4.06
C PRO A 6 11.25 -9.05 -4.62
N PHE A 7 12.28 -8.88 -3.77
CA PHE A 7 13.59 -8.41 -4.22
C PHE A 7 14.23 -9.36 -5.22
N TRP A 8 14.19 -10.66 -4.93
CA TRP A 8 14.70 -11.66 -5.85
C TRP A 8 13.94 -11.65 -7.18
N MET A 9 12.59 -11.62 -7.15
CA MET A 9 11.76 -11.59 -8.37
C MET A 9 12.07 -10.39 -9.28
N VAL A 10 12.33 -9.21 -8.70
CA VAL A 10 12.70 -8.01 -9.48
C VAL A 10 14.11 -8.13 -10.04
N MET A 11 15.08 -8.57 -9.23
CA MET A 11 16.48 -8.65 -9.63
C MET A 11 16.73 -9.67 -10.74
N THR A 12 16.05 -10.82 -10.71
CA THR A 12 16.22 -11.87 -11.72
C THR A 12 15.26 -11.75 -12.89
N GLY A 13 14.30 -10.83 -12.84
CA GLY A 13 13.26 -10.71 -13.88
C GLY A 13 12.46 -12.01 -14.06
N ALA A 14 12.14 -12.70 -12.96
CA ALA A 14 11.63 -14.08 -12.99
C ALA A 14 10.25 -14.26 -13.68
N ALA A 15 9.51 -13.17 -13.88
CA ALA A 15 8.15 -13.20 -14.43
C ALA A 15 7.85 -11.93 -15.25
N SER A 16 6.64 -11.84 -15.81
CA SER A 16 6.20 -10.64 -16.53
C SER A 16 6.11 -9.43 -15.60
N PRO A 17 6.29 -8.19 -16.11
CA PRO A 17 6.24 -6.98 -15.29
C PRO A 17 4.94 -6.83 -14.49
N ALA A 18 3.80 -7.24 -15.07
CA ALA A 18 2.50 -7.21 -14.40
C ALA A 18 2.45 -8.19 -13.20
N VAL A 19 2.99 -9.40 -13.36
CA VAL A 19 3.04 -10.39 -12.29
C VAL A 19 4.00 -9.95 -11.19
N ILE A 20 5.16 -9.41 -11.56
CA ILE A 20 6.13 -8.85 -10.61
C ILE A 20 5.48 -7.72 -9.80
N LEU A 21 4.85 -6.74 -10.46
CA LEU A 21 4.19 -5.62 -9.79
C LEU A 21 3.08 -6.11 -8.83
N GLY A 22 2.22 -7.01 -9.29
CA GLY A 22 1.14 -7.58 -8.46
C GLY A 22 1.68 -8.31 -7.23
N SER A 23 2.74 -9.11 -7.41
CA SER A 23 3.36 -9.84 -6.31
C SER A 23 4.00 -8.93 -5.26
N ILE A 24 4.71 -7.87 -5.69
CA ILE A 24 5.34 -6.90 -4.78
C ILE A 24 4.26 -6.18 -3.96
N LEU A 25 3.20 -5.70 -4.61
CA LEU A 25 2.10 -5.00 -3.94
C LEU A 25 1.40 -5.91 -2.92
N ALA A 26 1.09 -7.14 -3.30
CA ALA A 26 0.46 -8.09 -2.39
C ALA A 26 1.34 -8.39 -1.16
N MET A 27 2.64 -8.65 -1.37
CA MET A 27 3.57 -8.94 -0.29
C MET A 27 3.81 -7.72 0.61
N ALA A 28 3.80 -6.51 0.05
CA ALA A 28 3.89 -5.28 0.83
C ALA A 28 2.68 -5.09 1.75
N VAL A 29 1.46 -5.33 1.27
CA VAL A 29 0.25 -5.25 2.10
C VAL A 29 0.29 -6.29 3.23
N VAL A 30 0.65 -7.53 2.93
CA VAL A 30 0.80 -8.58 3.95
C VAL A 30 1.88 -8.22 4.97
N GLN A 31 2.99 -7.63 4.54
CA GLN A 31 4.07 -7.19 5.42
C GLN A 31 3.62 -6.11 6.40
N ILE A 32 2.80 -5.16 5.94
CA ILE A 32 2.19 -4.13 6.80
C ILE A 32 1.28 -4.80 7.84
N LEU A 33 0.41 -5.72 7.43
CA LEU A 33 -0.49 -6.42 8.34
C LEU A 33 0.26 -7.21 9.42
N VAL A 34 1.31 -7.93 9.04
CA VAL A 34 2.17 -8.65 10.01
C VAL A 34 2.78 -7.68 11.02
N HIS A 35 3.22 -6.49 10.59
CA HIS A 35 3.75 -5.49 11.52
C HIS A 35 2.70 -4.95 12.48
N LEU A 36 1.48 -4.68 12.00
CA LEU A 36 0.39 -4.19 12.83
C LEU A 36 -0.04 -5.24 13.88
N VAL A 37 -0.07 -6.51 13.51
CA VAL A 37 -0.53 -7.59 14.41
C VAL A 37 0.57 -8.08 15.34
N CYS A 38 1.74 -8.46 14.81
CA CYS A 38 2.78 -9.14 15.59
C CYS A 38 3.75 -8.19 16.31
N PHE A 39 4.01 -7.00 15.77
CA PHE A 39 4.95 -6.05 16.38
C PHE A 39 4.22 -4.97 17.17
N LEU A 40 3.28 -4.27 16.52
CA LEU A 40 2.52 -3.20 17.16
C LEU A 40 1.48 -3.74 18.15
N HIS A 41 1.23 -5.05 18.15
CA HIS A 41 0.22 -5.72 18.99
C HIS A 41 -1.08 -4.92 19.03
N MET A 42 -1.54 -4.46 17.85
CA MET A 42 -2.74 -3.64 17.75
C MET A 42 -3.93 -4.47 18.25
N ASN A 43 -4.32 -4.21 19.49
CA ASN A 43 -5.34 -5.00 20.17
C ASN A 43 -6.68 -4.31 19.96
N THR A 44 -7.70 -5.05 19.55
CA THR A 44 -9.08 -4.52 19.42
C THR A 44 -9.71 -4.15 20.76
N LYS A 45 -9.04 -4.46 21.87
CA LYS A 45 -9.46 -4.15 23.23
C LYS A 45 -8.75 -2.95 23.89
N SER A 46 -7.58 -2.55 23.41
CA SER A 46 -6.88 -1.37 23.95
C SER A 46 -7.63 -0.12 23.50
N ASP A 47 -8.02 0.73 24.45
CA ASP A 47 -8.84 1.93 24.25
C ASP A 47 -10.22 1.69 23.62
N GLU A 48 -10.96 0.66 24.04
CA GLU A 48 -12.38 0.48 23.67
C GLU A 48 -12.65 0.38 22.15
N GLY A 49 -11.63 0.08 21.35
CA GLY A 49 -11.69 0.02 19.88
C GLY A 49 -11.36 1.34 19.16
N TRP A 50 -11.06 2.43 19.89
CA TRP A 50 -10.70 3.72 19.30
C TRP A 50 -9.41 3.68 18.48
N ASN A 51 -8.42 2.88 18.88
CA ASN A 51 -7.17 2.74 18.14
C ASN A 51 -7.39 2.13 16.73
N MET A 52 -8.29 1.14 16.62
CA MET A 52 -8.67 0.54 15.34
C MET A 52 -9.42 1.55 14.45
N THR A 53 -10.35 2.30 15.03
CA THR A 53 -11.11 3.33 14.32
C THR A 53 -10.20 4.44 13.81
N ALA A 54 -9.28 4.93 14.65
CA ALA A 54 -8.29 5.94 14.25
C ALA A 54 -7.38 5.42 13.13
N PHE A 55 -6.91 4.18 13.21
CA PHE A 55 -6.08 3.57 12.17
C PHE A 55 -6.81 3.47 10.82
N ILE A 56 -8.04 2.95 10.80
CA ILE A 56 -8.86 2.85 9.58
C ILE A 56 -9.11 4.25 9.00
N PHE A 57 -9.39 5.23 9.85
CA PHE A 57 -9.57 6.61 9.44
C PHE A 57 -8.31 7.20 8.79
N THR A 58 -7.12 6.94 9.35
CA THR A 58 -5.85 7.33 8.73
C THR A 58 -5.65 6.66 7.37
N VAL A 59 -5.90 5.35 7.26
CA VAL A 59 -5.80 4.62 5.98
C VAL A 59 -6.76 5.19 4.94
N LEU A 60 -7.99 5.52 5.35
CA LEU A 60 -9.00 6.14 4.48
C LEU A 60 -8.53 7.50 3.96
N ILE A 61 -8.01 8.37 4.84
CA ILE A 61 -7.48 9.68 4.42
C ILE A 61 -6.32 9.51 3.45
N ILE A 62 -5.37 8.60 3.74
CA ILE A 62 -4.23 8.32 2.85
C ILE A 62 -4.74 7.84 1.49
N ALA A 63 -5.72 6.93 1.45
CA ALA A 63 -6.29 6.44 0.20
C ALA A 63 -6.92 7.56 -0.62
N ILE A 64 -7.72 8.44 0.00
CA ILE A 64 -8.35 9.59 -0.66
C ILE A 64 -7.28 10.53 -1.23
N LEU A 65 -6.26 10.88 -0.43
CA LEU A 65 -5.23 11.83 -0.85
C LEU A 65 -4.32 11.25 -1.93
N VAL A 66 -3.88 10.00 -1.81
CA VAL A 66 -2.97 9.38 -2.78
C VAL A 66 -3.69 9.13 -4.10
N VAL A 67 -4.87 8.49 -4.07
CA VAL A 67 -5.63 8.23 -5.30
C VAL A 67 -6.09 9.54 -5.93
N GLY A 68 -6.62 10.47 -5.11
CA GLY A 68 -7.07 11.79 -5.58
C GLY A 68 -5.94 12.62 -6.18
N SER A 69 -4.77 12.67 -5.55
CA SER A 69 -3.63 13.43 -6.09
C SER A 69 -3.09 12.84 -7.39
N ILE A 70 -2.94 11.51 -7.47
CA ILE A 70 -2.54 10.83 -8.71
C ILE A 70 -3.55 11.12 -9.82
N TRP A 71 -4.85 11.01 -9.53
CA TRP A 71 -5.91 11.30 -10.50
C TRP A 71 -5.88 12.75 -10.97
N ILE A 72 -5.86 13.70 -10.04
CA ILE A 72 -5.88 15.14 -10.36
C ILE A 72 -4.67 15.51 -11.19
N MET A 73 -3.48 15.10 -10.76
CA MET A 73 -2.24 15.43 -11.48
C MET A 73 -2.19 14.76 -12.85
N TRP A 74 -2.65 13.52 -12.98
CA TRP A 74 -2.71 12.84 -14.27
C TRP A 74 -3.68 13.54 -15.23
N ASN A 75 -4.87 13.91 -14.75
CA ASN A 75 -5.86 14.64 -15.54
C ASN A 75 -5.38 16.05 -15.91
N LEU A 76 -4.81 16.80 -14.96
CA LEU A 76 -4.25 18.12 -15.24
C LEU A 76 -3.13 18.05 -16.26
N ASN A 77 -2.23 17.07 -16.15
CA ASN A 77 -1.15 16.88 -17.12
C ASN A 77 -1.72 16.61 -18.52
N TYR A 78 -2.66 15.66 -18.63
CA TYR A 78 -3.32 15.36 -19.90
C TYR A 78 -3.99 16.60 -20.53
N ASN A 79 -4.64 17.44 -19.73
CA ASN A 79 -5.35 18.64 -20.21
C ASN A 79 -4.46 19.88 -20.40
N MET A 80 -3.22 19.87 -19.88
CA MET A 80 -2.26 20.98 -20.05
C MET A 80 -1.18 20.67 -21.10
N MET A 81 -1.07 19.43 -21.58
CA MET A 81 -0.31 19.17 -22.80
C MET A 81 -1.05 19.82 -23.97
N MET A 82 -0.34 20.68 -24.70
CA MET A 82 -0.85 21.22 -25.96
C MET A 82 -1.05 20.03 -26.91
N HIS A 83 -2.31 19.75 -27.27
CA HIS A 83 -2.62 18.88 -28.39
C HIS A 83 -2.08 19.47 -29.70
#